data_AF-A0A7K4H7U0-F1
#
_entry.id   AF-A0A7K4H7U0-F1
#
_cell.length_a   1.000
_cell.length_b   1.000
_cell.length_c   1.000
_cell.angle_alpha   90.00
_cell.angle_beta   90.00
_cell.angle_gamma   90.00
#
_symmetry.space_group_name_H-M   'P 1'
#
loop_
_entity.id
_entity.type
_entity.pdbx_description
1 polymer ?
#
loop_
_entity_poly.entity_id
_entity_poly.type
_entity_poly.pdbx_seq_one_letter_code
_entity_poly.pdbx_strand_id
1 'polypeptide(L)'
;MRMVKCEEKYWPFVLKLRNKFKKSFFSQSTITNEEHEKFMRKWSDSYFICIADDERTLLGWVGVVNGDIRIAVPCQFQNQGIGKFMLEYIKVTFPEATAQIFSSNQASINAFNSVGIKNEIV
;
A
#
# COMPACT_ATOMS: atom_id res chain seq x y z
N MET A 1 -13.16 -9.50 3.36
CA MET A 1 -12.35 -8.56 2.54
C MET A 1 -11.64 -9.31 1.43
N ARG A 2 -11.43 -8.69 0.26
CA ARG A 2 -10.80 -9.31 -0.92
C ARG A 2 -9.79 -8.40 -1.60
N MET A 3 -8.82 -9.00 -2.30
CA MET A 3 -7.82 -8.30 -3.09
C MET A 3 -8.21 -8.26 -4.56
N VAL A 4 -8.06 -7.10 -5.21
CA VAL A 4 -8.24 -6.95 -6.67
C VAL A 4 -7.07 -6.21 -7.29
N LYS A 5 -6.86 -6.41 -8.60
CA LYS A 5 -5.88 -5.62 -9.37
C LYS A 5 -6.23 -4.13 -9.35
N CYS A 6 -5.21 -3.29 -9.32
CA CYS A 6 -5.36 -1.83 -9.35
C CYS A 6 -5.58 -1.28 -10.76
N GLU A 7 -6.80 -1.49 -11.28
CA GLU A 7 -7.27 -0.87 -12.52
C GLU A 7 -7.34 0.66 -12.42
N GLU A 8 -7.41 1.34 -13.58
CA GLU A 8 -7.41 2.80 -13.72
C GLU A 8 -8.46 3.50 -12.85
N LYS A 9 -9.64 2.88 -12.68
CA LYS A 9 -10.72 3.38 -11.80
C LYS A 9 -10.31 3.55 -10.33
N TYR A 10 -9.26 2.87 -9.88
CA TYR A 10 -8.77 2.93 -8.49
C TYR A 10 -7.59 3.89 -8.30
N TRP A 11 -6.97 4.39 -9.38
CA TRP A 11 -5.81 5.28 -9.28
C TRP A 11 -6.11 6.57 -8.48
N PRO A 12 -7.29 7.21 -8.62
CA PRO A 12 -7.62 8.36 -7.79
C PRO A 12 -7.63 8.06 -6.29
N PHE A 13 -8.04 6.84 -5.89
CA PHE A 13 -8.01 6.40 -4.49
C PHE A 13 -6.57 6.22 -3.98
N VAL A 14 -5.71 5.60 -4.79
CA VAL A 14 -4.29 5.45 -4.48
C VAL A 14 -3.63 6.81 -4.29
N LEU A 15 -3.82 7.74 -5.23
CA LEU A 15 -3.28 9.10 -5.17
C LEU A 15 -3.75 9.85 -3.92
N LYS A 16 -5.05 9.79 -3.62
CA LYS A 16 -5.63 10.45 -2.44
C LYS A 16 -4.93 10.01 -1.17
N LEU A 17 -4.72 8.70 -0.98
CA LEU A 17 -4.02 8.19 0.20
C LEU A 17 -2.52 8.49 0.17
N ARG A 18 -1.87 8.40 -0.99
CA ARG A 18 -0.45 8.76 -1.18
C ARG A 18 -0.17 10.20 -0.74
N ASN A 19 -0.99 11.15 -1.20
CA ASN A 19 -0.85 12.56 -0.83
C ASN A 19 -1.24 12.82 0.63
N LYS A 20 -2.28 12.15 1.15
CA LYS A 20 -2.70 12.27 2.55
C LYS A 20 -1.62 11.80 3.52
N PHE A 21 -0.96 10.68 3.22
CA PHE A 21 0.07 10.07 4.07
C PHE A 21 1.50 10.34 3.57
N LYS A 22 1.73 11.45 2.86
CA LYS A 22 3.04 11.78 2.28
C LYS A 22 4.21 11.72 3.27
N LYS A 23 3.97 12.05 4.56
CA LYS A 23 4.99 11.98 5.62
C LYS A 23 5.45 10.55 5.97
N SER A 24 4.64 9.55 5.62
CA SER A 24 4.95 8.13 5.81
C SER A 24 5.72 7.53 4.63
N PHE A 25 6.06 8.34 3.63
CA PHE A 25 6.80 7.94 2.44
C PHE A 25 8.03 8.82 2.25
N PHE A 26 9.08 8.30 1.61
CA PHE A 26 10.31 9.05 1.36
C PHE A 26 10.10 10.29 0.50
N SER A 27 9.27 10.18 -0.54
CA SER A 27 8.87 11.34 -1.34
C SER A 27 7.75 12.08 -0.63
N GLN A 28 8.06 13.30 -0.19
CA GLN A 28 7.14 14.19 0.53
C GLN A 28 6.48 15.24 -0.37
N SER A 29 6.82 15.28 -1.66
CA SER A 29 6.18 16.17 -2.63
C SER A 29 4.73 15.75 -2.86
N THR A 30 3.84 16.73 -3.05
CA THR A 30 2.48 16.45 -3.49
C THR A 30 2.55 15.93 -4.92
N ILE A 31 2.01 14.74 -5.15
CA ILE A 31 1.95 14.11 -6.47
C ILE A 31 0.73 14.66 -7.20
N THR A 32 0.92 15.18 -8.40
CA THR A 32 -0.16 15.62 -9.28
C THR A 32 -0.88 14.42 -9.93
N ASN A 33 -2.08 14.66 -10.48
CA ASN A 33 -2.80 13.61 -11.22
C ASN A 33 -1.98 13.09 -12.41
N GLU A 34 -1.38 13.99 -13.21
CA GLU A 34 -0.60 13.60 -14.38
C GLU A 34 0.64 12.78 -14.03
N GLU A 35 1.38 13.16 -12.98
CA GLU A 35 2.53 12.40 -12.49
C GLU A 35 2.07 11.02 -11.99
N HIS A 36 0.95 10.96 -11.27
CA HIS A 36 0.42 9.72 -10.76
C HIS A 36 -0.06 8.79 -11.87
N GLU A 37 -0.75 9.29 -12.89
CA GLU A 37 -1.20 8.50 -14.03
C GLU A 37 0.00 7.93 -14.80
N LYS A 38 1.02 8.74 -15.09
CA LYS A 38 2.26 8.26 -15.71
C LYS A 38 2.91 7.16 -14.87
N PHE A 39 2.93 7.32 -13.55
CA PHE A 39 3.45 6.33 -12.64
C PHE A 39 2.65 5.03 -12.65
N MET A 40 1.32 5.11 -12.57
CA MET A 40 0.44 3.94 -12.52
C MET A 40 0.37 3.19 -13.85
N ARG A 41 0.53 3.86 -15.00
CA ARG A 41 0.70 3.18 -16.30
C ARG A 41 1.89 2.22 -16.31
N LYS A 42 2.94 2.50 -15.52
CA LYS A 42 4.12 1.64 -15.41
C LYS A 42 4.00 0.56 -14.34
N TRP A 43 3.31 0.85 -13.23
CA TRP A 43 3.37 0.04 -12.02
C TRP A 43 2.05 -0.60 -11.58
N SER A 44 0.93 -0.27 -12.21
CA SER A 44 -0.41 -0.72 -11.77
C SER A 44 -0.58 -2.23 -11.70
N ASP A 45 0.12 -3.00 -12.55
CA ASP A 45 0.12 -4.47 -12.50
C ASP A 45 0.70 -5.04 -11.19
N SER A 46 1.55 -4.28 -10.51
CA SER A 46 2.12 -4.62 -9.20
C SER A 46 1.36 -3.99 -8.03
N TYR A 47 0.19 -3.40 -8.27
CA TYR A 47 -0.66 -2.78 -7.26
C TYR A 47 -1.99 -3.50 -7.11
N PHE A 48 -2.46 -3.56 -5.86
CA PHE A 48 -3.69 -4.23 -5.48
C PHE A 48 -4.49 -3.37 -4.51
N ILE A 49 -5.81 -3.47 -4.61
CA ILE A 49 -6.77 -2.78 -3.75
C ILE A 49 -7.45 -3.80 -2.84
N CYS A 50 -7.55 -3.48 -1.56
CA CYS A 50 -8.34 -4.23 -0.60
C CYS A 50 -9.76 -3.65 -0.56
N ILE A 51 -10.76 -4.49 -0.83
CA ILE A 51 -12.18 -4.12 -0.84
C ILE A 51 -12.91 -4.91 0.26
N ALA A 52 -13.82 -4.23 0.96
CA ALA A 52 -14.70 -4.89 1.94
C ALA A 52 -15.69 -5.84 1.26
N ASP A 53 -16.40 -6.63 2.07
CA ASP A 53 -17.36 -7.62 1.56
C ASP A 53 -18.62 -6.98 0.96
N ASP A 54 -18.86 -5.69 1.23
CA ASP A 54 -19.92 -4.87 0.60
C ASP A 54 -19.60 -4.45 -0.85
N GLU A 55 -18.40 -4.80 -1.34
CA GLU A 55 -17.84 -4.49 -2.66
C GLU A 55 -17.67 -3.01 -3.02
N ARG A 56 -18.09 -2.09 -2.14
CA ARG A 56 -18.10 -0.65 -2.38
C ARG A 56 -17.02 0.06 -1.56
N THR A 57 -16.69 -0.48 -0.40
CA THR A 57 -15.78 0.14 0.55
C THR A 57 -14.33 -0.23 0.24
N LEU A 58 -13.52 0.76 -0.14
CA LEU A 58 -12.09 0.61 -0.37
C LEU A 58 -11.35 0.74 0.97
N LEU A 59 -10.76 -0.38 1.42
CA LEU A 59 -10.12 -0.51 2.73
C LEU A 59 -8.65 -0.12 2.73
N GLY A 60 -8.01 -0.08 1.56
CA GLY A 60 -6.60 0.28 1.42
C GLY A 60 -6.01 -0.21 0.11
N TRP A 61 -4.73 0.07 -0.09
CA TRP A 61 -3.98 -0.44 -1.22
C TRP A 61 -2.60 -0.90 -0.79
N VAL A 62 -2.04 -1.82 -1.56
CA VAL A 62 -0.67 -2.28 -1.43
C VAL A 62 -0.07 -2.47 -2.82
N GLY A 63 1.22 -2.19 -2.99
CA GLY A 63 1.90 -2.44 -4.25
C GLY A 63 3.40 -2.58 -4.08
N VAL A 64 4.06 -3.11 -5.10
CA VAL A 64 5.52 -3.33 -5.11
C VAL A 64 6.14 -2.52 -6.23
N VAL A 65 7.16 -1.72 -5.89
CA VAL A 65 7.87 -0.86 -6.85
C VAL A 65 9.36 -1.12 -6.68
N ASN A 66 10.01 -1.67 -7.71
CA ASN A 66 11.42 -2.08 -7.64
C ASN A 66 11.75 -2.97 -6.42
N GLY A 67 10.84 -3.87 -6.04
CA GLY A 67 11.00 -4.74 -4.87
C GLY A 67 10.61 -4.10 -3.53
N ASP A 68 10.36 -2.79 -3.46
CA ASP A 68 9.89 -2.09 -2.27
C ASP A 68 8.37 -2.14 -2.13
N ILE A 69 7.90 -2.67 -1.01
CA ILE A 69 6.49 -2.79 -0.65
C ILE A 69 5.99 -1.46 -0.11
N ARG A 70 4.93 -0.96 -0.73
CA ARG A 70 4.23 0.27 -0.36
C ARG A 70 2.81 -0.05 0.00
N ILE A 71 2.34 0.47 1.12
CA ILE A 71 1.00 0.18 1.64
C ILE A 71 0.38 1.43 2.26
N ALA A 72 -0.93 1.59 2.12
CA ALA A 72 -1.69 2.57 2.88
C ALA A 72 -3.09 2.09 3.23
N VAL A 73 -3.49 2.36 4.47
CA VAL A 73 -4.84 2.10 5.00
C VAL A 73 -5.41 3.43 5.49
N PRO A 74 -6.63 3.84 5.07
CA PRO A 74 -7.31 5.03 5.60
C PRO A 74 -7.39 4.99 7.14
N CYS A 75 -7.20 6.13 7.82
CA CYS A 75 -7.15 6.20 9.29
C CYS A 75 -8.30 5.48 10.00
N GLN A 76 -9.53 5.61 9.49
CA GLN A 76 -10.75 4.98 10.05
C GLN A 76 -10.76 3.44 9.99
N PHE A 77 -9.85 2.84 9.22
CA PHE A 77 -9.72 1.40 9.02
C PHE A 77 -8.40 0.84 9.56
N GLN A 78 -7.56 1.67 10.20
CA GLN A 78 -6.32 1.22 10.81
C GLN A 78 -6.60 0.41 12.09
N ASN A 79 -5.63 -0.43 12.49
CA ASN A 79 -5.71 -1.33 13.65
C ASN A 79 -6.83 -2.40 13.59
N GLN A 80 -7.38 -2.67 12.40
CA GLN A 80 -8.41 -3.69 12.16
C GLN A 80 -7.89 -4.91 11.37
N GLY A 81 -6.57 -5.12 11.33
CA GLY A 81 -5.95 -6.24 10.60
C GLY A 81 -5.87 -6.09 9.07
N ILE A 82 -6.43 -5.02 8.49
CA ILE A 82 -6.45 -4.79 7.03
C ILE A 82 -5.03 -4.71 6.43
N GLY A 83 -4.10 -4.03 7.12
CA GLY A 83 -2.71 -3.95 6.68
C GLY A 83 -2.05 -5.33 6.63
N LYS A 84 -2.29 -6.16 7.65
CA LYS A 84 -1.78 -7.55 7.72
C LYS A 84 -2.33 -8.39 6.56
N PHE A 85 -3.64 -8.33 6.33
CA PHE A 85 -4.29 -9.05 5.22
C PHE A 85 -3.67 -8.69 3.86
N MET A 86 -3.45 -7.40 3.59
CA MET A 86 -2.79 -6.96 2.36
C MET A 86 -1.35 -7.45 2.24
N LEU A 87 -0.59 -7.45 3.35
CA LEU A 87 0.79 -7.92 3.37
C LEU A 87 0.90 -9.44 3.18
N GLU A 88 -0.02 -10.22 3.75
CA GLU A 88 -0.08 -11.68 3.52
C GLU A 88 -0.26 -12.00 2.03
N TYR A 89 -1.12 -11.24 1.35
CA TYR A 89 -1.30 -11.36 -0.11
C TYR A 89 0.00 -11.04 -0.88
N ILE A 90 0.69 -9.95 -0.50
CA ILE A 90 1.96 -9.57 -1.13
C ILE A 90 3.06 -10.58 -0.88
N LYS A 91 3.16 -11.15 0.33
CA LYS A 91 4.16 -12.17 0.65
C LYS A 91 4.06 -13.39 -0.28
N VAL A 92 2.86 -13.76 -0.69
CA VAL A 92 2.65 -14.86 -1.65
C VAL A 92 2.92 -14.40 -3.08
N THR A 93 2.47 -13.19 -3.45
CA THR A 93 2.56 -12.70 -4.84
C THR A 93 3.96 -12.22 -5.23
N PHE A 94 4.70 -11.66 -4.27
CA PHE A 94 6.06 -11.12 -4.43
C PHE A 94 6.93 -11.56 -3.24
N PRO A 95 7.32 -12.85 -3.16
CA PRO A 95 8.02 -13.40 -1.99
C PRO A 95 9.37 -12.75 -1.69
N GLU A 96 10.03 -12.17 -2.71
CA GLU A 96 11.31 -11.49 -2.58
C GLU A 96 11.18 -9.99 -2.27
N ALA A 97 9.96 -9.44 -2.25
CA ALA A 97 9.75 -8.03 -1.96
C ALA A 97 10.05 -7.71 -0.49
N THR A 98 10.66 -6.56 -0.25
CA THR A 98 11.05 -6.06 1.06
C THR A 98 10.37 -4.72 1.33
N ALA A 99 10.54 -4.15 2.52
CA ALA A 99 10.04 -2.82 2.82
C ALA A 99 11.08 -1.97 3.54
N GLN A 100 11.10 -0.69 3.22
CA GLN A 100 11.74 0.31 4.05
C GLN A 100 10.69 1.04 4.89
N ILE A 101 10.88 1.08 6.20
CA ILE A 101 9.88 1.59 7.14
C ILE A 101 10.53 2.61 8.06
N PHE A 102 9.97 3.82 8.13
CA PHE A 102 10.42 4.80 9.12
C PHE A 102 10.28 4.26 10.54
N SER A 103 11.33 4.44 11.36
CA SER A 103 11.38 4.09 12.78
C SER A 103 10.21 4.65 13.60
N SER A 104 9.65 5.79 13.21
CA SER A 104 8.47 6.39 13.84
C SER A 104 7.14 5.70 13.50
N ASN A 105 7.10 4.83 12.49
CA ASN A 105 5.88 4.17 12.02
C ASN A 105 5.68 2.79 12.67
N GLN A 106 5.41 2.81 13.97
CA GLN A 106 5.23 1.59 14.78
C GLN A 106 4.13 0.68 14.24
N ALA A 107 3.05 1.25 13.68
CA ALA A 107 1.95 0.48 13.12
C ALA A 107 2.41 -0.37 11.92
N SER A 108 3.20 0.21 11.00
CA SER A 108 3.79 -0.55 9.90
C SER A 108 4.78 -1.59 10.40
N ILE A 109 5.71 -1.23 11.30
CA ILE A 109 6.70 -2.18 11.86
C ILE A 109 5.99 -3.42 12.41
N ASN A 110 4.96 -3.23 13.23
CA ASN A 110 4.18 -4.33 13.81
C ASN A 110 3.49 -5.18 12.73
N ALA A 111 2.90 -4.55 11.71
CA ALA A 111 2.22 -5.25 10.64
C ALA A 111 3.20 -6.12 9.83
N PHE A 112 4.34 -5.57 9.39
CA PHE A 112 5.34 -6.30 8.61
C PHE A 112 5.97 -7.45 9.42
N ASN A 113 6.29 -7.22 10.69
CA ASN A 113 6.82 -8.25 11.57
C ASN A 113 5.82 -9.39 11.81
N SER A 114 4.53 -9.08 11.96
CA SER A 114 3.49 -10.09 12.17
C SER A 114 3.31 -11.05 10.98
N VAL A 115 3.69 -10.62 9.77
CA VAL A 115 3.63 -11.42 8.54
C VAL A 115 4.98 -12.09 8.24
N GLY A 116 6.07 -11.63 8.86
CA GLY A 116 7.42 -12.13 8.62
C GLY A 116 7.97 -11.73 7.24
N ILE A 117 7.70 -10.49 6.81
CA ILE A 117 8.29 -9.90 5.61
C ILE A 117 9.58 -9.19 6.01
N LYS A 118 10.65 -9.40 5.23
CA LYS A 118 11.94 -8.71 5.42
C LYS A 118 11.73 -7.20 5.30
N ASN A 119 12.15 -6.46 6.33
CA ASN A 119 12.04 -5.01 6.35
C ASN A 119 13.30 -4.38 6.96
N GLU A 120 13.58 -3.16 6.52
CA GLU A 120 14.66 -2.31 7.02
C GLU A 120 14.03 -1.08 7.69
N ILE A 121 14.45 -0.80 8.92
CA ILE A 121 14.00 0.38 9.67
C ILE A 121 14.93 1.55 9.35
N VAL A 122 14.35 2.65 8.88
CA VAL A 122 15.06 3.87 8.45
C VAL A 122 14.70 5.11 9.26
#